data_AF-A0A0M9ZDS3-F1
#
_entry.id   AF-A0A0M9ZDS3-F1
#
_cell.length_a   1.000
_cell.length_b   1.000
_cell.length_c   1.000
_cell.angle_alpha   90.00
_cell.angle_beta   90.00
_cell.angle_gamma   90.00
#
_symmetry.space_group_name_H-M   'P 1'
#
loop_
_entity.id
_entity.type
_entity.pdbx_description
1 polymer ?
#
loop_
_entity_poly.entity_id
_entity_poly.type
_entity_poly.pdbx_seq_one_letter_code
_entity_poly.pdbx_strand_id
1 'polypeptide(L)'
;MFALDGKSYEIDLNVANAKKLRKSLEPFVAAGRRQSRSGKTFKHTSVAPDPAVVRAWARSNQHDVPPRGRIPKKIYEAYNAAH
;
A
#
# COMPACT_ATOMS: atom_id res chain seq x y z
N MET A 1 -10.32 -12.54 9.02
CA MET A 1 -8.93 -12.17 9.36
C MET A 1 -8.61 -12.50 10.81
N PHE A 2 -7.47 -13.13 11.05
CA PHE A 2 -6.85 -13.29 12.37
C PHE A 2 -5.32 -13.10 12.23
N ALA A 3 -4.59 -12.99 13.33
CA ALA A 3 -3.13 -12.85 13.28
C ALA A 3 -2.47 -13.80 14.27
N LEU A 4 -1.31 -14.32 13.88
CA LEU A 4 -0.46 -15.19 14.69
C LEU A 4 1.00 -14.88 14.33
N ASP A 5 1.87 -14.73 15.33
CA ASP A 5 3.29 -14.43 15.17
C ASP A 5 3.58 -13.22 14.26
N GLY A 6 2.75 -12.18 14.37
CA GLY A 6 2.86 -10.95 13.57
C GLY A 6 2.42 -11.08 12.10
N LYS A 7 2.01 -12.26 11.66
CA LYS A 7 1.47 -12.50 10.31
C LYS A 7 -0.05 -12.44 10.34
N SER A 8 -0.63 -11.79 9.34
CA SER A 8 -2.08 -11.72 9.16
C SER A 8 -2.55 -12.82 8.22
N TYR A 9 -3.63 -13.51 8.60
CA TYR A 9 -4.23 -14.61 7.88
C TYR A 9 -5.69 -14.33 7.58
N GLU A 10 -6.14 -14.79 6.43
CA GLU A 10 -7.53 -14.76 6.00
C GLU A 10 -7.99 -16.17 5.69
N ILE A 11 -9.25 -16.44 6.03
CA ILE A 11 -9.89 -17.73 5.83
C ILE A 11 -11.39 -17.50 5.74
N ASP A 12 -12.01 -18.09 4.73
CA ASP A 12 -13.46 -18.07 4.57
C ASP A 12 -14.07 -19.19 5.41
N LEU A 13 -14.91 -18.79 6.37
CA LEU A 13 -15.54 -19.70 7.32
C LEU A 13 -17.05 -19.52 7.30
N ASN A 14 -17.79 -20.63 7.37
CA ASN A 14 -19.20 -20.60 7.72
C ASN A 14 -19.40 -20.17 9.19
N VAL A 15 -20.65 -19.86 9.55
CA VAL A 15 -21.00 -19.32 10.88
C VAL A 15 -20.53 -20.23 12.02
N ALA A 16 -20.68 -21.56 11.87
CA ALA A 16 -20.30 -22.53 12.89
C ALA A 16 -18.78 -22.56 13.12
N ASN A 17 -17.99 -22.61 12.04
CA ASN A 17 -16.53 -22.64 12.13
C ASN A 17 -15.96 -21.29 12.60
N ALA A 18 -16.57 -20.18 12.17
CA ALA A 18 -16.21 -18.87 12.68
C ALA A 18 -16.47 -18.74 14.20
N LYS A 19 -17.53 -19.38 14.72
CA LYS A 19 -17.80 -19.42 16.17
C LYS A 19 -16.78 -20.29 16.92
N LYS A 20 -16.39 -21.43 16.35
CA LYS A 20 -15.33 -22.29 16.91
C LYS A 20 -14.00 -21.54 17.04
N LEU A 21 -13.58 -20.85 15.99
CA LEU A 21 -12.35 -20.04 16.00
C LEU A 21 -12.36 -18.96 17.08
N ARG A 22 -13.49 -18.26 17.25
CA ARG A 22 -13.61 -17.22 18.29
C ARG A 22 -13.54 -17.81 19.70
N LYS A 23 -14.23 -18.93 19.93
CA LYS A 23 -14.19 -19.63 21.23
C LYS A 23 -12.79 -20.14 21.58
N SER A 24 -12.04 -20.68 20.62
CA SER A 24 -10.67 -21.15 20.90
C SER A 24 -9.71 -20.01 21.25
N LEU A 25 -9.99 -18.79 20.77
CA LEU A 25 -9.17 -17.61 21.08
C LEU A 25 -9.58 -16.89 22.37
N GLU A 26 -10.79 -17.15 22.88
CA GLU A 26 -11.38 -16.49 24.05
C GLU A 26 -10.47 -16.44 25.30
N PRO A 27 -9.81 -17.53 25.76
CA PRO A 27 -8.93 -17.46 26.93
C PRO A 27 -7.69 -16.57 26.69
N PHE A 28 -7.17 -16.56 25.46
CA PHE A 28 -6.01 -15.75 25.11
C PHE A 28 -6.37 -14.28 24.94
N VAL A 29 -7.57 -13.99 24.42
CA VAL A 29 -8.10 -12.63 24.33
C VAL A 29 -8.38 -12.05 25.72
N ALA A 30 -8.90 -12.87 26.63
CA ALA A 30 -9.16 -12.47 28.01
C ALA A 30 -7.88 -12.15 28.80
N ALA A 31 -6.82 -12.94 28.62
CA ALA A 31 -5.51 -12.68 29.22
C ALA A 31 -4.70 -11.60 28.49
N GLY A 32 -5.02 -11.35 27.23
CA GLY A 32 -4.34 -10.40 26.37
C GLY A 32 -4.80 -8.96 26.59
N ARG A 33 -3.99 -8.02 26.08
CA ARG A 33 -4.39 -6.62 26.00
C ARG A 33 -4.57 -6.21 24.54
N ARG A 34 -5.53 -5.33 24.28
CA ARG A 34 -5.66 -4.70 22.97
C ARG A 34 -4.43 -3.80 22.75
N GLN A 35 -3.55 -4.21 21.85
CA GLN A 35 -2.50 -3.31 21.37
C GLN A 35 -3.17 -2.19 20.58
N SER A 36 -2.96 -0.93 20.98
CA SER A 36 -3.35 0.19 20.13
C SER A 36 -2.59 0.06 18.81
N ARG A 37 -3.19 0.47 17.69
CA ARG A 37 -2.46 0.58 16.41
C ARG A 37 -1.44 1.71 16.53
N SER A 38 -0.41 1.54 17.35
CA SER A 38 0.75 2.40 17.41
C SER A 38 1.65 2.00 16.25
N GLY A 39 1.22 2.38 15.07
CA GLY A 39 1.92 2.17 13.83
C GLY A 39 1.24 3.03 12.81
N LYS A 40 1.84 4.19 12.52
CA LYS A 40 1.55 4.89 11.26
C LYS A 40 1.62 3.80 10.19
N THR A 41 0.51 3.56 9.50
CA THR A 41 0.56 2.77 8.28
C THR A 41 1.63 3.41 7.42
N PHE A 42 2.77 2.72 7.23
CA PHE A 42 3.80 3.19 6.32
C PHE A 42 3.13 3.25 4.96
N LYS A 43 2.72 4.45 4.54
CA LYS A 43 2.41 4.69 3.15
C LYS A 43 3.71 4.45 2.42
N HIS A 44 3.73 3.42 1.59
CA HIS A 44 4.77 3.25 0.60
C HIS A 44 4.80 4.57 -0.18
N THR A 45 5.83 5.39 0.01
CA THR A 45 6.06 6.52 -0.87
C THR A 45 6.24 5.92 -2.24
N SER A 46 5.34 6.23 -3.17
CA SER A 46 5.58 5.91 -4.57
C SER A 46 6.92 6.53 -4.92
N VAL A 47 7.88 5.69 -5.32
CA VAL A 47 9.14 6.19 -5.85
C VAL A 47 8.74 6.99 -7.08
N ALA A 48 9.01 8.29 -7.06
CA ALA A 48 8.73 9.12 -8.21
C ALA A 48 9.42 8.50 -9.43
N PRO A 49 8.73 8.38 -10.58
CA PRO A 49 9.34 7.84 -11.78
C PRO A 49 10.63 8.59 -12.10
N ASP A 50 11.66 7.85 -12.52
CA ASP A 50 12.97 8.42 -12.84
C ASP A 50 12.78 9.61 -13.79
N PRO A 51 13.24 10.83 -13.43
CA PRO A 51 13.13 12.00 -14.29
C PRO A 51 13.70 11.77 -15.71
N ALA A 52 14.67 10.89 -15.89
CA ALA A 52 15.18 10.53 -17.21
C ALA A 52 14.10 9.85 -18.07
N VAL A 53 13.36 8.91 -17.48
CA VAL A 53 12.27 8.15 -18.14
C VAL A 53 11.10 9.07 -18.48
N VAL A 54 10.66 9.89 -17.51
CA VAL A 54 9.57 10.85 -17.73
C VAL A 54 9.94 11.85 -18.84
N ARG A 55 11.19 12.30 -18.89
CA ARG A 55 11.66 13.23 -19.94
C ARG A 55 11.75 12.56 -21.31
N ALA A 56 12.18 11.31 -21.39
CA ALA A 56 12.20 10.56 -22.64
C ALA A 56 10.78 10.37 -23.19
N TRP A 57 9.84 9.92 -22.34
CA TRP A 57 8.44 9.79 -22.69
C TRP A 57 7.82 11.12 -23.12
N ALA A 58 8.08 12.20 -22.37
CA ALA A 58 7.53 13.51 -22.67
C ALA A 58 8.01 14.06 -24.02
N ARG A 59 9.30 13.89 -24.35
CA ARG A 59 9.82 14.26 -25.69
C ARG A 59 9.15 13.44 -26.80
N SER A 60 8.95 12.14 -26.60
CA SER A 60 8.24 11.28 -27.57
C SER A 60 6.77 11.68 -27.75
N ASN A 61 6.13 12.22 -26.71
CA ASN A 61 4.75 12.70 -26.73
C ASN A 61 4.62 14.20 -27.05
N GLN A 62 5.67 14.80 -27.62
CA GLN A 62 5.70 16.22 -28.04
C GLN A 62 5.41 17.21 -26.89
N HIS A 63 5.71 16.85 -25.65
CA HIS A 63 5.65 17.75 -24.50
C HIS A 63 6.94 18.55 -24.34
N ASP A 64 6.80 19.85 -24.07
CA ASP A 64 7.94 20.74 -23.80
C ASP A 64 8.51 20.46 -22.40
N VAL A 65 9.75 19.97 -22.35
CA VAL A 65 10.43 19.60 -21.10
C VAL A 65 11.84 20.17 -21.09
N PRO A 66 12.26 20.83 -20.00
CA PRO A 66 13.63 21.30 -19.86
C PRO A 66 14.65 20.15 -20.01
N PRO A 67 15.75 20.35 -20.76
CA PRO A 67 16.77 19.32 -20.98
C PRO A 67 17.47 18.89 -19.69
N ARG A 68 17.49 19.77 -18.68
CA ARG A 68 18.02 19.52 -17.33
C ARG A 68 17.11 20.16 -16.28
N GLY A 69 17.24 19.72 -15.03
CA GLY A 69 16.48 20.28 -13.90
C GLY A 69 15.09 19.66 -13.71
N ARG A 70 14.25 20.38 -12.96
CA ARG A 70 12.92 19.92 -12.52
C ARG A 70 11.98 19.79 -13.72
N ILE A 71 11.27 18.66 -13.81
CA ILE A 71 10.21 18.43 -14.79
C ILE A 71 8.91 19.05 -14.24
N PRO A 72 8.15 19.81 -15.06
CA PRO A 72 6.87 20.38 -14.64
C PRO A 72 5.89 19.31 -14.16
N LYS A 73 5.12 19.61 -13.09
CA LYS A 73 4.17 18.67 -12.48
C LYS A 73 3.15 18.12 -13.49
N LYS A 74 2.71 18.96 -14.43
CA LYS A 74 1.78 18.59 -15.51
C LYS A 74 2.27 17.40 -16.34
N ILE A 75 3.59 17.25 -16.50
CA ILE A 75 4.19 16.15 -17.28
C ILE A 75 4.22 14.86 -16.46
N TYR A 76 4.47 14.95 -15.15
CA TYR A 76 4.34 13.79 -14.26
C TYR A 76 2.89 13.28 -14.19
N GLU A 77 1.92 14.19 -14.15
CA GLU A 77 0.50 13.82 -14.18
C GLU A 77 0.12 13.16 -15.51
N ALA A 78 0.59 13.69 -16.65
CA ALA A 78 0.38 13.07 -17.95
C ALA A 78 1.06 11.70 -18.07
N TYR A 79 2.28 11.56 -17.55
CA TYR A 79 3.01 10.29 -17.53
C TYR A 79 2.28 9.23 -16.69
N ASN A 80 1.82 9.60 -15.49
CA ASN A 80 1.05 8.74 -14.59
C ASN A 80 -0.38 8.44 -15.09
N ALA A 81 -0.92 9.23 -16.01
CA ALA A 81 -2.21 8.94 -16.64
C ALA A 81 -2.06 7.96 -17.82
N ALA A 82 -0.86 7.91 -18.42
CA ALA A 82 -0.53 7.03 -19.54
C ALA A 82 0.08 5.69 -19.12
N HIS A 83 0.40 5.50 -17.84
CA HIS A 83 0.97 4.28 -17.24
C HIS A 83 0.16 3.87 -16.00
#